data_AF-M1ZXW8-F1
#
_entry.id   AF-M1ZXW8-F1
#
_cell.length_a   1.000
_cell.length_b   1.000
_cell.length_c   1.000
_cell.angle_alpha   90.00
_cell.angle_beta   90.00
_cell.angle_gamma   90.00
#
_symmetry.space_group_name_H-M   'P 1'
#
loop_
_entity.id
_entity.type
_entity.pdbx_description
1 polymer ?
#
loop_
_entity_poly.entity_id
_entity_poly.type
_entity_poly.pdbx_seq_one_letter_code
_entity_poly.pdbx_strand_id
1 'polypeptide(L)'
;MILKETELVREAKKAKHLYNIIVAYLLVFLFMVIGQIIGGIVFLIIKTILKIPNNTPINFSIYLITGFLFSTLIVFIWVKKREKRSIVGLGFCREGFLGKYISGFIVGAILFSSVVIVLIV
;
A
#
# COMPACT_ATOMS: atom_id res chain seq x y z
N MET A 1 -19.70 24.84 -13.80
CA MET A 1 -19.22 23.46 -13.98
C MET A 1 -19.59 22.67 -12.73
N ILE A 2 -20.74 21.98 -12.73
CA ILE A 2 -21.14 21.13 -11.61
C ILE A 2 -20.17 19.94 -11.62
N LEU A 3 -19.25 19.89 -10.65
CA LEU A 3 -18.30 18.79 -10.49
C LEU A 3 -19.11 17.50 -10.34
N LYS A 4 -19.19 16.73 -11.41
CA LYS A 4 -19.79 15.39 -11.41
C LYS A 4 -19.09 14.61 -10.30
N GLU A 5 -19.83 14.20 -9.26
CA GLU A 5 -19.22 13.45 -8.16
C GLU A 5 -18.47 12.26 -8.74
N THR A 6 -17.16 12.20 -8.49
CA THR A 6 -16.38 11.06 -8.94
C THR A 6 -16.84 9.83 -8.16
N GLU A 7 -16.83 8.68 -8.82
CA GLU A 7 -17.18 7.39 -8.21
C GLU A 7 -16.47 7.19 -6.84
N LEU A 8 -15.24 7.70 -6.71
CA LEU A 8 -14.44 7.69 -5.49
C LEU A 8 -15.08 8.50 -4.35
N VAL A 9 -15.59 9.70 -4.63
CA VAL A 9 -16.25 10.55 -3.61
C VAL A 9 -17.59 9.95 -3.19
N ARG A 10 -18.33 9.36 -4.14
CA ARG A 10 -19.59 8.68 -3.85
C ARG A 10 -19.38 7.44 -2.99
N GLU A 11 -18.39 6.60 -3.31
CA GLU A 11 -18.02 5.48 -2.47
C GLU A 11 -17.49 5.96 -1.11
N ALA A 12 -16.75 7.07 -1.07
CA ALA A 12 -16.26 7.63 0.19
C ALA A 12 -17.40 8.02 1.15
N LYS A 13 -18.47 8.62 0.63
CA LYS A 13 -19.68 8.96 1.41
C LYS A 13 -20.47 7.74 1.90
N LYS A 14 -20.30 6.56 1.31
CA LYS A 14 -20.94 5.31 1.78
C LYS A 14 -20.26 4.72 3.03
N ALA A 15 -19.12 5.26 3.46
CA ALA A 15 -18.45 4.79 4.67
C ALA A 15 -19.35 5.02 5.91
N LYS A 16 -19.48 4.00 6.76
CA LYS A 16 -20.31 4.08 7.98
C LYS A 16 -19.82 5.14 8.97
N HIS A 17 -18.52 5.47 8.94
CA HIS A 17 -17.92 6.45 9.83
C HIS A 17 -16.84 7.23 9.08
N LEU A 18 -16.99 8.56 9.04
CA LEU A 18 -15.99 9.46 8.49
C LEU A 18 -15.09 9.92 9.63
N TYR A 19 -13.86 9.41 9.65
CA TYR A 19 -12.86 9.85 10.62
C TYR A 19 -12.46 11.29 10.36
N ASN A 20 -12.30 12.09 11.42
CA ASN A 20 -11.68 13.41 11.30
C ASN A 20 -10.23 13.24 10.80
N ILE A 21 -9.71 14.22 10.06
CA ILE A 21 -8.39 14.18 9.42
C ILE A 21 -7.28 13.80 10.40
N ILE A 22 -7.31 14.38 11.61
CA ILE A 22 -6.32 14.08 12.68
C ILE A 22 -6.38 12.61 13.09
N VAL A 23 -7.59 12.07 13.26
CA VAL A 23 -7.80 10.67 13.63
C VAL A 23 -7.37 9.75 12.50
N ALA A 24 -7.63 10.13 11.25
CA ALA A 24 -7.20 9.36 10.07
C ALA A 24 -5.66 9.24 10.00
N TYR A 25 -4.92 10.33 10.21
CA TYR A 25 -3.45 10.28 10.26
C TYR A 25 -2.94 9.42 11.40
N LEU A 26 -3.52 9.53 12.59
CA LEU A 26 -3.15 8.69 13.73
C LEU A 26 -3.40 7.21 13.43
N LEU A 27 -4.51 6.91 12.76
CA LEU A 27 -4.87 5.54 12.40
C LEU A 27 -3.93 4.95 11.35
N VAL A 28 -3.54 5.75 10.34
CA VAL A 28 -2.54 5.35 9.34
C VAL A 28 -1.19 5.06 10.01
N PHE A 29 -0.76 5.92 10.93
CA PHE A 29 0.47 5.70 11.69
C PHE A 29 0.40 4.39 12.49
N LEU A 30 -0.73 4.12 13.15
CA LEU A 30 -0.95 2.89 13.89
C LEU A 30 -0.91 1.65 12.98
N PHE A 31 -1.56 1.71 11.81
CA PHE A 31 -1.52 0.62 10.83
C PHE A 31 -0.13 0.36 10.29
N MET A 32 0.65 1.43 10.07
CA MET A 32 2.04 1.32 9.63
C MET A 32 2.87 0.61 10.70
N VAL A 33 2.79 1.01 11.97
CA VAL A 33 3.57 0.39 13.05
C VAL A 33 3.18 -1.07 13.24
N ILE A 34 1.89 -1.39 13.33
CA ILE A 34 1.41 -2.77 13.51
C ILE A 34 1.77 -3.63 12.30
N GLY A 35 1.60 -3.09 11.09
CA GLY A 35 1.96 -3.77 9.84
C GLY A 35 3.43 -4.10 9.74
N GLN A 36 4.30 -3.18 10.17
CA GLN A 36 5.74 -3.40 10.24
C GLN A 36 6.13 -4.45 11.28
N ILE A 37 5.47 -4.49 12.46
CA ILE A 37 5.73 -5.52 13.47
C ILE A 37 5.38 -6.91 12.91
N ILE A 38 4.18 -7.07 12.33
CA ILE A 38 3.74 -8.33 11.74
C ILE A 38 4.64 -8.71 10.56
N GLY A 39 4.95 -7.76 9.69
CA GLY A 39 5.83 -7.98 8.54
C GLY A 39 7.25 -8.35 8.97
N GLY A 40 7.76 -7.79 10.06
CA GLY A 40 9.05 -8.14 10.63
C GLY A 40 9.10 -9.59 11.12
N ILE A 41 8.04 -10.06 11.80
CA ILE A 41 7.93 -11.46 12.25
C ILE A 41 7.95 -12.41 11.04
N VAL A 42 7.15 -12.11 10.01
CA VAL A 42 7.08 -12.93 8.80
C VAL A 42 8.41 -12.91 8.03
N PHE A 43 9.08 -11.76 7.99
CA PHE A 43 10.41 -11.63 7.42
C PHE A 43 11.43 -12.53 8.12
N LEU A 44 11.41 -12.62 9.46
CA LEU A 44 12.31 -13.52 10.19
C LEU A 44 12.09 -15.00 9.83
N ILE A 45 10.83 -15.40 9.66
CA ILE A 45 10.47 -16.76 9.21
C ILE A 45 11.01 -17.03 7.81
N ILE A 46 10.75 -16.12 6.86
CA ILE A 46 11.23 -16.22 5.47
C ILE A 46 12.76 -16.30 5.43
N LYS A 47 13.44 -15.43 6.18
CA LYS A 47 14.90 -15.38 6.28
C LYS A 47 15.47 -16.70 6.78
N THR A 48 14.82 -17.32 7.77
CA THR A 48 15.25 -18.60 8.35
C THR A 48 15.10 -19.74 7.35
N ILE A 49 13.97 -19.80 6.64
CA ILE A 49 13.67 -20.83 5.64
C ILE A 49 14.62 -20.72 4.43
N LEU A 50 14.81 -19.51 3.91
CA LEU A 50 15.63 -19.25 2.73
C LEU A 50 17.12 -19.09 3.04
N LYS A 51 17.53 -19.18 4.32
CA LYS A 51 18.92 -19.02 4.79
C LYS A 51 19.62 -17.79 4.20
N ILE A 52 18.92 -16.66 4.16
CA ILE A 52 19.43 -15.44 3.53
C ILE A 52 20.54 -14.84 4.40
N PRO A 53 21.72 -14.53 3.84
CA PRO A 53 22.80 -13.92 4.59
C PRO A 53 22.40 -12.54 5.14
N ASN A 54 22.95 -12.19 6.30
CA ASN A 54 22.80 -10.86 6.89
C ASN A 54 23.42 -9.79 5.97
N ASN A 55 22.82 -8.60 5.97
CA ASN A 55 23.33 -7.40 5.30
C ASN A 55 23.48 -7.50 3.77
N THR A 56 22.68 -8.36 3.13
CA THR A 56 22.56 -8.36 1.67
C THR A 56 21.48 -7.38 1.21
N PRO A 57 21.58 -6.79 0.01
CA PRO A 57 20.52 -5.96 -0.54
C PRO A 57 19.17 -6.69 -0.62
N ILE A 58 19.22 -8.00 -0.87
CA ILE A 58 18.05 -8.89 -0.90
C ILE A 58 17.35 -8.93 0.46
N ASN A 59 18.11 -8.99 1.55
CA ASN A 59 17.58 -8.98 2.91
C ASN A 59 16.78 -7.70 3.19
N PHE A 60 17.35 -6.55 2.85
CA PHE A 60 16.69 -5.25 3.02
C PHE A 60 15.43 -5.14 2.15
N SER A 61 15.50 -5.55 0.88
CA SER A 61 14.34 -5.52 -0.03
C SER A 61 13.19 -6.40 0.47
N ILE A 62 13.47 -7.62 0.92
CA ILE A 62 12.42 -8.52 1.44
C ILE A 62 11.82 -7.94 2.72
N TYR A 63 12.62 -7.34 3.60
CA TYR A 63 12.10 -6.66 4.80
C TYR A 63 11.11 -5.54 4.43
N LEU A 64 11.48 -4.68 3.48
CA LEU A 64 10.62 -3.59 3.00
C LEU A 64 9.33 -4.10 2.35
N ILE A 65 9.42 -5.08 1.45
CA ILE A 65 8.27 -5.68 0.76
C ILE A 65 7.31 -6.28 1.79
N THR A 66 7.83 -7.04 2.73
CA THR A 66 7.02 -7.71 3.76
C THR A 66 6.33 -6.68 4.66
N GLY A 67 7.06 -5.66 5.14
CA GLY A 67 6.49 -4.59 5.95
C GLY A 67 5.37 -3.80 5.23
N PHE A 68 5.58 -3.47 3.96
CA PHE A 68 4.58 -2.79 3.13
C PHE A 68 3.33 -3.65 2.89
N LEU A 69 3.52 -4.93 2.57
CA LEU A 69 2.43 -5.88 2.31
C LEU A 69 1.49 -5.98 3.51
N PHE A 70 2.04 -6.20 4.70
CA PHE A 70 1.23 -6.35 5.92
C PHE A 70 0.58 -5.04 6.36
N SER A 71 1.27 -3.90 6.23
CA SER A 71 0.68 -2.59 6.49
C SER A 71 -0.55 -2.35 5.60
N THR A 72 -0.45 -2.67 4.31
CA THR A 72 -1.55 -2.51 3.35
C THR A 72 -2.70 -3.49 3.63
N LEU A 73 -2.40 -4.74 3.98
CA LEU A 73 -3.41 -5.74 4.32
C LEU A 73 -4.24 -5.32 5.55
N ILE A 74 -3.61 -4.74 6.58
CA ILE A 74 -4.32 -4.24 7.76
C ILE A 74 -5.29 -3.14 7.37
N VAL A 75 -4.89 -2.21 6.50
CA VAL A 75 -5.78 -1.16 5.98
C VAL A 75 -6.98 -1.78 5.26
N PHE A 76 -6.76 -2.75 4.38
CA PHE A 76 -7.86 -3.43 3.67
C PHE A 76 -8.79 -4.19 4.62
N ILE A 77 -8.26 -4.89 5.61
CA ILE A 77 -9.04 -5.58 6.63
C ILE A 77 -9.85 -4.57 7.45
N TRP A 78 -9.24 -3.44 7.83
CA TRP A 78 -9.90 -2.39 8.59
C TRP A 78 -11.05 -1.75 7.81
N VAL A 79 -10.81 -1.36 6.55
CA VAL A 79 -11.84 -0.77 5.68
C VAL A 79 -13.01 -1.75 5.49
N LYS A 80 -12.70 -3.04 5.25
CA LYS A 80 -13.74 -4.07 5.08
C LYS A 80 -14.54 -4.31 6.36
N LYS A 81 -13.89 -4.36 7.54
CA LYS A 81 -14.55 -4.71 8.82
C LYS A 81 -15.23 -3.52 9.49
N ARG A 82 -14.56 -2.36 9.57
CA ARG A 82 -15.01 -1.20 10.36
C ARG A 82 -15.75 -0.17 9.53
N GLU A 83 -15.23 0.18 8.36
CA GLU A 83 -15.90 1.14 7.47
C GLU A 83 -17.05 0.50 6.69
N LYS A 84 -17.08 -0.85 6.61
CA LYS A 84 -18.05 -1.66 5.84
C LYS A 84 -18.19 -1.20 4.37
N ARG A 85 -17.13 -0.56 3.85
CA ARG A 85 -17.09 -0.06 2.49
C ARG A 85 -16.43 -1.09 1.58
N SER A 86 -16.78 -1.06 0.30
CA SER A 86 -16.08 -1.83 -0.71
C SER A 86 -14.59 -1.44 -0.74
N ILE A 87 -13.70 -2.44 -0.81
CA ILE A 87 -12.25 -2.19 -1.04
C ILE A 87 -12.08 -1.49 -2.40
N VAL A 88 -13.02 -1.72 -3.33
CA VAL A 88 -13.04 -1.11 -4.65
C VAL A 88 -13.08 0.43 -4.57
N GLY A 89 -13.78 0.97 -3.57
CA GLY A 89 -13.86 2.40 -3.28
C GLY A 89 -12.54 3.10 -2.91
N LEU A 90 -11.46 2.35 -2.65
CA LEU A 90 -10.14 2.91 -2.31
C LEU A 90 -9.32 3.37 -3.52
N GLY A 91 -9.87 3.32 -4.73
CA GLY A 91 -9.15 3.69 -5.96
C GLY A 91 -9.35 2.72 -7.13
N PHE A 92 -10.01 1.59 -6.90
CA PHE A 92 -10.25 0.56 -7.91
C PHE A 92 -11.60 0.70 -8.65
N CYS A 93 -12.36 1.77 -8.40
CA CYS A 93 -13.67 2.03 -9.04
C CYS A 93 -13.64 2.28 -10.56
N ARG A 94 -12.46 2.33 -11.19
CA ARG A 94 -12.36 2.71 -12.60
C ARG A 94 -12.39 1.49 -13.51
N GLU A 95 -13.24 1.50 -14.53
CA GLU A 95 -13.13 0.55 -15.65
C GLU A 95 -11.68 0.58 -16.20
N GLY A 96 -11.09 -0.61 -16.37
CA GLY A 96 -9.69 -0.75 -16.78
C GLY A 96 -8.65 -0.34 -15.73
N PHE A 97 -8.97 -0.40 -14.43
CA PHE A 97 -8.04 -0.02 -13.36
C PHE A 97 -6.68 -0.73 -13.48
N LEU A 98 -6.69 -2.03 -13.80
CA LEU A 98 -5.49 -2.85 -13.87
C LEU A 98 -4.55 -2.37 -14.97
N GLY A 99 -5.11 -2.02 -16.14
CA GLY A 99 -4.34 -1.48 -17.27
C GLY A 99 -3.71 -0.13 -16.95
N LYS A 100 -4.45 0.77 -16.27
CA LYS A 100 -3.91 2.06 -15.83
C LYS A 100 -2.86 1.91 -14.73
N TYR A 101 -3.03 0.95 -13.83
CA TYR A 101 -2.06 0.63 -12.80
C TYR A 101 -0.75 0.10 -13.42
N ILE A 102 -0.85 -0.86 -14.35
CA ILE A 102 0.32 -1.40 -15.06
C ILE A 102 1.02 -0.31 -15.87
N SER A 103 0.27 0.54 -16.58
CA SER A 103 0.86 1.67 -17.31
C SER A 103 1.61 2.63 -16.39
N GLY A 104 1.03 2.99 -15.24
CA GLY A 104 1.70 3.82 -14.23
C GLY A 104 2.94 3.14 -13.63
N PHE A 105 2.88 1.82 -13.40
CA PHE A 105 4.02 1.03 -12.92
C PHE A 105 5.18 1.03 -13.93
N ILE A 106 4.88 0.85 -15.23
CA ILE A 106 5.91 0.91 -16.30
C ILE A 106 6.57 2.29 -16.33
N VAL A 107 5.78 3.37 -16.31
CA VAL A 107 6.32 4.74 -16.28
C VAL A 107 7.19 4.96 -15.03
N GLY A 108 6.72 4.51 -13.87
CA GLY A 108 7.49 4.56 -12.62
C GLY A 108 8.79 3.77 -12.69
N ALA A 109 8.78 2.58 -13.28
CA ALA A 109 9.96 1.74 -13.46
C ALA A 109 10.99 2.40 -14.39
N ILE A 110 10.55 3.04 -15.47
CA ILE A 110 11.43 3.79 -16.38
C ILE A 110 12.07 4.97 -15.65
N LEU A 111 11.28 5.77 -14.94
CA LEU A 111 11.79 6.92 -14.18
C LEU A 111 12.78 6.49 -13.09
N PHE A 112 12.44 5.46 -12.32
CA PHE A 112 13.32 4.91 -11.28
C PHE A 112 14.63 4.38 -11.88
N SER A 113 14.55 3.63 -12.97
CA SER A 113 15.73 3.09 -13.67
C SER A 113 16.62 4.22 -14.20
N SER A 114 16.02 5.28 -14.75
CA SER A 114 16.77 6.46 -15.22
C SER A 114 17.57 7.10 -14.09
N VAL A 115 16.96 7.32 -12.93
CA VAL A 115 17.64 7.88 -11.75
C VAL A 115 18.79 6.97 -11.30
N VAL A 116 18.58 5.65 -11.27
CA VAL A 116 19.62 4.69 -10.87
C VAL A 116 20.80 4.69 -11.85
N ILE A 117 20.55 4.79 -13.16
CA ILE A 117 21.60 4.88 -14.17
C ILE A 117 22.43 6.14 -13.99
N VAL A 118 21.78 7.30 -13.79
CA VAL A 118 22.47 8.57 -13.52
C VAL A 118 23.32 8.50 -12.26
N LEU A 119 22.89 7.73 -11.25
CA LEU A 119 23.65 7.58 -10.01
C LEU A 119 24.87 6.65 -10.13
N ILE A 120 24.85 5.75 -11.10
CA ILE A 120 25.91 4.76 -11.36
C ILE A 120 27.00 5.31 -12.29
N VAL A 121 26.62 6.17 -13.24
CA VAL A 121 27.53 6.87 -14.17
C VAL A 121 28.26 8.00 -13.45
#